data_AF-Q0G344-F1
#
_entry.id   AF-Q0G344-F1
#
_cell.length_a   1.000
_cell.length_b   1.000
_cell.length_c   1.000
_cell.angle_alpha   90.00
_cell.angle_beta   90.00
_cell.angle_gamma   90.00
#
_symmetry.space_group_name_H-M   'P 1'
#
loop_
_entity.id
_entity.type
_entity.pdbx_description
1 polymer ?
#
loop_
_entity_poly.entity_id
_entity_poly.type
_entity_poly.pdbx_seq_one_letter_code
_entity_poly.pdbx_strand_id
1 'polypeptide(L)'
;MDFNIVDAIRNDLVRINADLFSFNVARGWDIGLGTLNQVRADLKASNDPYIKEAVELAGNLDPYTSWEDFQVRNGLSDDIIAQMMEAYPDLVLSTPEEIAAFVAVNPDIALMDGPNGSKIVSGIDRVDLWVGGLAEKHVMDGIVGQTFWVVLHEQFDRLQEGDRFYYLDRFDNFDFYETFVDGQDFSDIVARNTGLTGLPEDIFVADLDDDEDRDDDDDHDNDEDDDDVDTGTDDDGDDDGTGTGTDDDGDDDGTGTDDGGDGDGTTNPPPASSGETGRLGTTGADLLVGEAGADVLSGLEGDDLILGQAGDDTLLGGDGNDLVKGGDGKDVIFGGAGADDLFGDGGDDMIFGDGGDDRIFAGEGNDVAEGGAGSDTVYLGAGDDRVIAKMNDGDDVYWGEAGVDTLDLAAIIGGLSVDLGSGVMQHGSVASAASGTDTIFGFENVVAGSGDDTIIASNVVNVMDGGGGNDTFVFNSAAAANGDTIVGFQPGDTIDLSGIDANTGEAGDQSFSLVSGGFTAIGQVMVTHETRDDGEYTVVTAHLSDDSADDFSIALTGRHNLTASDFNGVS
;
A
#
# COMPACT_ATOMS: atom_id res chain seq x y z
N MET A 1 33.72 9.62 -15.71
CA MET A 1 32.30 9.80 -15.37
C MET A 1 32.21 10.93 -14.38
N ASP A 2 31.48 11.99 -14.72
CA ASP A 2 31.16 13.05 -13.77
C ASP A 2 29.80 12.67 -13.16
N PHE A 3 29.82 12.11 -11.96
CA PHE A 3 28.60 11.70 -11.26
C PHE A 3 27.93 12.95 -10.66
N ASN A 4 26.89 13.45 -11.32
CA ASN A 4 26.09 14.56 -10.85
C ASN A 4 24.65 14.11 -10.64
N ILE A 5 24.16 14.26 -9.41
CA ILE A 5 22.74 14.08 -9.10
C ILE A 5 22.03 15.38 -9.46
N VAL A 6 20.92 15.26 -10.18
CA VAL A 6 20.08 16.40 -10.57
C VAL A 6 19.55 17.12 -9.34
N ASP A 7 19.56 18.47 -9.39
CA ASP A 7 19.15 19.31 -8.26
C ASP A 7 17.73 19.01 -7.77
N ALA A 8 16.84 18.54 -8.66
CA ALA A 8 15.48 18.15 -8.33
C ALA A 8 15.39 17.07 -7.24
N ILE A 9 16.37 16.15 -7.19
CA ILE A 9 16.40 15.05 -6.22
C ILE A 9 17.31 15.37 -5.03
N ARG A 10 18.26 16.29 -5.23
CA ARG A 10 19.21 16.72 -4.22
C ARG A 10 18.67 17.83 -3.30
N ASN A 11 17.79 18.70 -3.82
CA ASN A 11 17.36 19.91 -3.11
C ASN A 11 15.83 20.12 -3.08
N ASP A 12 15.07 19.48 -3.98
CA ASP A 12 13.65 19.77 -4.19
C ASP A 12 12.77 18.51 -4.30
N LEU A 13 12.97 17.53 -3.39
CA LEU A 13 12.06 16.40 -3.30
C LEU A 13 10.64 16.89 -2.94
N VAL A 14 9.66 16.61 -3.79
CA VAL A 14 8.31 17.17 -3.62
C VAL A 14 7.68 16.64 -2.32
N ARG A 15 7.20 17.56 -1.47
CA ARG A 15 6.61 17.40 -0.12
C ARG A 15 7.58 17.42 1.08
N ILE A 16 8.89 17.24 0.91
CA ILE A 16 9.90 17.44 1.98
C ILE A 16 11.17 18.04 1.36
N ASN A 17 11.65 19.19 1.84
CA ASN A 17 12.95 19.71 1.42
C ASN A 17 14.05 18.78 1.96
N ALA A 18 14.43 17.80 1.15
CA ALA A 18 15.21 16.63 1.51
C ALA A 18 16.24 16.33 0.43
N ASP A 19 17.49 16.12 0.85
CA ASP A 19 18.57 15.67 -0.02
C ASP A 19 18.63 14.13 -0.02
N LEU A 20 18.07 13.51 -1.06
CA LEU A 20 18.02 12.06 -1.19
C LEU A 20 19.43 11.43 -1.17
N PHE A 21 20.44 12.12 -1.69
CA PHE A 21 21.81 11.60 -1.68
C PHE A 21 22.34 11.51 -0.24
N SER A 22 22.13 12.57 0.53
CA SER A 22 22.50 12.60 1.94
C SER A 22 21.73 11.54 2.75
N PHE A 23 20.45 11.29 2.42
CA PHE A 23 19.67 10.22 3.04
C PHE A 23 20.23 8.83 2.72
N ASN A 24 20.62 8.55 1.48
CA ASN A 24 21.18 7.26 1.10
C ASN A 24 22.50 6.99 1.82
N VAL A 25 23.37 8.00 1.95
CA VAL A 25 24.61 7.88 2.72
C VAL A 25 24.31 7.64 4.20
N ALA A 26 23.39 8.42 4.80
CA ALA A 26 23.01 8.26 6.20
C ALA A 26 22.36 6.90 6.48
N ARG A 27 21.52 6.40 5.56
CA ARG A 27 20.89 5.08 5.69
C ARG A 27 21.93 3.97 5.62
N GLY A 28 22.95 4.11 4.77
CA GLY A 28 24.07 3.17 4.72
C GLY A 28 24.82 3.07 6.04
N TRP A 29 24.98 4.18 6.77
CA TRP A 29 25.55 4.18 8.12
C TRP A 29 24.62 3.54 9.15
N ASP A 30 23.32 3.85 9.09
CA ASP A 30 22.31 3.37 10.03
C ASP A 30 22.19 1.83 10.01
N ILE A 31 22.18 1.24 8.81
CA ILE A 31 22.11 -0.23 8.65
C ILE A 31 23.48 -0.92 8.71
N GLY A 32 24.57 -0.14 8.81
CA GLY A 32 25.92 -0.67 8.96
C GLY A 32 26.48 -1.40 7.72
N LEU A 33 26.23 -0.89 6.51
CA LEU A 33 26.70 -1.50 5.24
C LEU A 33 28.22 -1.64 5.13
N GLY A 34 28.98 -0.90 5.92
CA GLY A 34 30.45 -0.83 5.82
C GLY A 34 30.93 0.07 4.68
N THR A 35 32.26 0.17 4.55
CA THR A 35 32.92 0.99 3.52
C THR A 35 33.10 0.21 2.23
N LEU A 36 33.31 0.92 1.11
CA LEU A 36 33.53 0.31 -0.20
C LEU A 36 34.61 -0.78 -0.17
N ASN A 37 35.75 -0.51 0.48
CA ASN A 37 36.86 -1.45 0.53
C ASN A 37 36.56 -2.68 1.40
N GLN A 38 35.79 -2.52 2.48
CA GLN A 38 35.34 -3.65 3.30
C GLN A 38 34.42 -4.55 2.48
N VAL A 39 33.41 -3.97 1.84
CA VAL A 39 32.45 -4.72 1.01
C VAL A 39 33.15 -5.43 -0.15
N ARG A 40 34.10 -4.77 -0.84
CA ARG A 40 34.92 -5.40 -1.88
C ARG A 40 35.73 -6.58 -1.34
N ALA A 41 36.32 -6.44 -0.16
CA ALA A 41 37.07 -7.51 0.48
C ALA A 41 36.18 -8.70 0.87
N ASP A 42 35.01 -8.42 1.43
CA ASP A 42 34.05 -9.43 1.89
C ASP A 42 33.44 -10.20 0.72
N LEU A 43 33.01 -9.50 -0.34
CA LEU A 43 32.53 -10.12 -1.58
C LEU A 43 33.60 -11.03 -2.18
N LYS A 44 34.84 -10.55 -2.27
CA LYS A 44 35.97 -11.34 -2.78
C LYS A 44 36.29 -12.56 -1.91
N ALA A 45 36.13 -12.45 -0.59
CA ALA A 45 36.39 -13.52 0.36
C ALA A 45 35.22 -14.52 0.49
N SER A 46 34.05 -14.19 -0.06
CA SER A 46 32.85 -15.01 0.05
C SER A 46 33.04 -16.41 -0.53
N ASN A 47 32.45 -17.39 0.13
CA ASN A 47 32.37 -18.77 -0.36
C ASN A 47 31.00 -19.13 -0.91
N ASP A 48 30.07 -18.17 -0.93
CA ASP A 48 28.77 -18.38 -1.53
C ASP A 48 28.90 -18.58 -3.06
N PRO A 49 28.21 -19.58 -3.65
CA PRO A 49 28.31 -19.87 -5.07
C PRO A 49 27.94 -18.69 -5.99
N TYR A 50 26.83 -18.00 -5.71
CA TYR A 50 26.34 -16.88 -6.53
C TYR A 50 27.32 -15.70 -6.50
N ILE A 51 27.82 -15.37 -5.30
CA ILE A 51 28.80 -14.29 -5.15
C ILE A 51 30.10 -14.66 -5.87
N LYS A 52 30.55 -15.92 -5.78
CA LYS A 52 31.77 -16.36 -6.47
C LYS A 52 31.67 -16.24 -7.98
N GLU A 53 30.56 -16.69 -8.55
CA GLU A 53 30.31 -16.59 -9.99
C GLU A 53 30.28 -15.14 -10.43
N ALA A 54 29.55 -14.28 -9.73
CA ALA A 54 29.51 -12.85 -9.99
C ALA A 54 30.91 -12.20 -9.88
N VAL A 55 31.70 -12.54 -8.85
CA VAL A 55 33.07 -12.03 -8.70
C VAL A 55 33.97 -12.48 -9.86
N GLU A 56 33.84 -13.73 -10.31
CA GLU A 56 34.62 -14.27 -11.44
C GLU A 56 34.30 -13.55 -12.75
N LEU A 57 33.03 -13.20 -12.98
CA LEU A 57 32.57 -12.45 -14.16
C LEU A 57 32.96 -10.96 -14.09
N ALA A 58 32.83 -10.33 -12.92
CA ALA A 58 33.13 -8.92 -12.73
C ALA A 58 34.63 -8.58 -12.85
N GLY A 59 35.52 -9.56 -12.62
CA GLY A 59 36.97 -9.40 -12.75
C GLY A 59 37.66 -8.92 -11.46
N ASN A 60 38.42 -7.82 -11.53
CA ASN A 60 39.28 -7.39 -10.42
C ASN A 60 38.52 -6.70 -9.25
N LEU A 61 38.05 -7.47 -8.28
CA LEU A 61 37.42 -6.94 -7.06
C LEU A 61 38.40 -6.63 -5.91
N ASP A 62 39.69 -6.44 -6.19
CA ASP A 62 40.66 -6.06 -5.14
C ASP A 62 40.26 -4.72 -4.49
N PRO A 63 40.32 -4.60 -3.15
CA PRO A 63 40.17 -3.31 -2.47
C PRO A 63 41.13 -2.26 -3.03
N TYR A 64 40.74 -0.99 -2.96
CA TYR A 64 41.53 0.13 -3.42
C TYR A 64 42.64 0.47 -2.43
N THR A 65 43.88 0.48 -2.92
CA THR A 65 45.07 0.63 -2.07
C THR A 65 45.46 2.09 -1.84
N SER A 66 44.97 3.01 -2.67
CA SER A 66 45.21 4.45 -2.58
C SER A 66 44.22 5.22 -3.44
N TRP A 67 44.14 6.55 -3.24
CA TRP A 67 43.37 7.44 -4.11
C TRP A 67 43.85 7.40 -5.57
N GLU A 68 45.16 7.26 -5.81
CA GLU A 68 45.72 7.10 -7.17
C GLU A 68 45.22 5.82 -7.83
N ASP A 69 45.20 4.72 -7.08
CA ASP A 69 44.71 3.41 -7.55
C ASP A 69 43.20 3.46 -7.87
N PHE A 70 42.41 4.11 -7.01
CA PHE A 70 40.98 4.36 -7.25
C PHE A 70 40.75 5.23 -8.49
N GLN A 71 41.52 6.31 -8.65
CA GLN A 71 41.43 7.21 -9.79
C GLN A 71 41.76 6.51 -11.11
N VAL A 72 42.89 5.79 -11.16
CA VAL A 72 43.38 5.14 -12.38
C VAL A 72 42.46 3.99 -12.81
N ARG A 73 42.01 3.15 -11.87
CA ARG A 73 41.11 2.03 -12.20
C ARG A 73 39.75 2.50 -12.71
N ASN A 74 39.26 3.64 -12.22
CA ASN A 74 37.94 4.15 -12.56
C ASN A 74 37.94 5.28 -13.61
N GLY A 75 39.12 5.75 -14.04
CA GLY A 75 39.24 6.83 -15.02
C GLY A 75 38.62 8.15 -14.52
N LEU A 76 38.80 8.46 -13.23
CA LEU A 76 38.25 9.67 -12.61
C LEU A 76 39.10 10.91 -12.93
N SER A 77 38.44 12.05 -13.10
CA SER A 77 39.12 13.33 -13.32
C SER A 77 39.81 13.82 -12.04
N ASP A 78 40.82 14.68 -12.21
CA ASP A 78 41.55 15.29 -11.09
C ASP A 78 40.63 16.12 -10.17
N ASP A 79 39.56 16.70 -10.73
CA ASP A 79 38.59 17.48 -9.97
C ASP A 79 37.73 16.58 -9.07
N ILE A 80 37.25 15.45 -9.59
CA ILE A 80 36.43 14.49 -8.82
C ILE A 80 37.25 13.85 -7.71
N ILE A 81 38.48 13.41 -7.99
CA ILE A 81 39.31 12.78 -6.96
C ILE A 81 39.67 13.80 -5.86
N ALA A 82 39.92 15.07 -6.22
CA ALA A 82 40.17 16.12 -5.24
C ALA A 82 38.95 16.36 -4.33
N GLN A 83 37.73 16.38 -4.88
CA GLN A 83 36.50 16.49 -4.09
C GLN A 83 36.30 15.30 -3.16
N MET A 84 36.57 14.08 -3.62
CA MET A 84 36.47 12.88 -2.77
C MET A 84 37.51 12.89 -1.65
N MET A 85 38.74 13.34 -1.91
CA MET A 85 39.76 13.49 -0.87
C MET A 85 39.39 14.55 0.18
N GLU A 86 38.67 15.60 -0.22
CA GLU A 86 38.14 16.60 0.71
C GLU A 86 36.97 16.05 1.54
N ALA A 87 36.07 15.28 0.93
CA ALA A 87 34.94 14.65 1.61
C ALA A 87 35.36 13.53 2.57
N TYR A 88 36.37 12.75 2.20
CA TYR A 88 36.91 11.63 2.97
C TYR A 88 38.37 11.86 3.36
N PRO A 89 38.66 12.81 4.27
CA PRO A 89 40.02 13.07 4.70
C PRO A 89 40.57 11.89 5.53
N ASP A 90 41.89 11.75 5.58
CA ASP A 90 42.55 10.77 6.46
C ASP A 90 42.13 10.99 7.92
N LEU A 91 41.78 9.92 8.61
CA LEU A 91 41.42 9.96 10.04
C LEU A 91 42.67 9.70 10.89
N VAL A 92 43.02 10.65 11.75
CA VAL A 92 44.16 10.53 12.67
C VAL A 92 43.68 10.15 14.08
N LEU A 93 43.98 8.93 14.50
CA LEU A 93 43.70 8.40 15.84
C LEU A 93 44.92 8.66 16.74
N SER A 94 44.77 9.55 17.72
CA SER A 94 45.91 10.10 18.47
C SER A 94 46.15 9.43 19.81
N THR A 95 45.12 8.77 20.37
CA THR A 95 45.19 8.14 21.69
C THR A 95 45.06 6.61 21.59
N PRO A 96 45.67 5.83 22.50
CA PRO A 96 45.49 4.38 22.57
C PRO A 96 44.02 3.96 22.73
N GLU A 97 43.22 4.76 23.45
CA GLU A 97 41.80 4.51 23.66
C GLU A 97 40.99 4.68 22.36
N GLU A 98 41.26 5.73 21.57
CA GLU A 98 40.64 5.92 20.25
C GLU A 98 41.00 4.79 19.29
N ILE A 99 42.27 4.37 19.30
CA ILE A 99 42.74 3.26 18.46
C ILE A 99 42.01 1.97 18.86
N ALA A 100 41.91 1.67 20.16
CA ALA A 100 41.24 0.48 20.64
C ALA A 100 39.73 0.50 20.32
N ALA A 101 39.07 1.65 20.48
CA ALA A 101 37.65 1.80 20.15
C ALA A 101 37.40 1.65 18.64
N PHE A 102 38.26 2.26 17.80
CA PHE A 102 38.13 2.15 16.35
C PHE A 102 38.31 0.70 15.87
N VAL A 103 39.34 0.00 16.35
CA VAL A 103 39.60 -1.41 15.99
C VAL A 103 38.51 -2.34 16.51
N ALA A 104 37.88 -2.04 17.65
CA ALA A 104 36.79 -2.85 18.17
C ALA A 104 35.54 -2.81 17.28
N VAL A 105 35.28 -1.68 16.62
CA VAL A 105 34.14 -1.50 15.71
C VAL A 105 34.50 -1.87 14.27
N ASN A 106 35.74 -1.60 13.85
CA ASN A 106 36.23 -1.79 12.48
C ASN A 106 37.50 -2.66 12.49
N PRO A 107 37.39 -3.97 12.79
CA PRO A 107 38.56 -4.85 12.90
C PRO A 107 39.30 -5.02 11.57
N ASP A 108 38.61 -4.82 10.45
CA ASP A 108 39.12 -5.12 9.10
C ASP A 108 39.76 -3.91 8.39
N ILE A 109 39.70 -2.71 8.99
CA ILE A 109 40.32 -1.51 8.42
C ILE A 109 41.80 -1.41 8.83
N ALA A 110 42.68 -1.29 7.83
CA ALA A 110 44.11 -1.18 8.05
C ALA A 110 44.51 0.17 8.68
N LEU A 111 45.38 0.11 9.70
CA LEU A 111 45.91 1.29 10.38
C LEU A 111 47.38 1.55 10.01
N MET A 112 47.65 2.68 9.39
CA MET A 112 49.01 3.13 9.06
C MET A 112 49.67 3.84 10.24
N ASP A 113 51.00 3.75 10.34
CA ASP A 113 51.77 4.44 11.37
C ASP A 113 51.84 5.95 11.11
N GLY A 114 51.36 6.75 12.06
CA GLY A 114 51.43 8.20 12.04
C GLY A 114 52.50 8.78 12.98
N PRO A 115 52.70 10.11 12.95
CA PRO A 115 53.66 10.79 13.82
C PRO A 115 53.29 10.63 15.30
N ASN A 116 54.30 10.56 16.16
CA ASN A 116 54.13 10.49 17.63
C ASN A 116 53.31 9.29 18.15
N GLY A 117 53.24 8.19 17.39
CA GLY A 117 52.53 6.98 17.81
C GLY A 117 51.03 7.00 17.50
N SER A 118 50.55 8.00 16.75
CA SER A 118 49.19 7.99 16.21
C SER A 118 49.02 6.90 15.16
N LYS A 119 47.78 6.52 14.89
CA LYS A 119 47.40 5.68 13.76
C LYS A 119 46.60 6.49 12.75
N ILE A 120 46.78 6.19 11.47
CA ILE A 120 46.08 6.87 10.38
C ILE A 120 45.24 5.82 9.65
N VAL A 121 43.96 6.10 9.49
CA VAL A 121 43.09 5.39 8.55
C VAL A 121 43.07 6.21 7.27
N SER A 122 43.39 5.58 6.14
CA SER A 122 43.39 6.29 4.87
C SER A 122 41.97 6.68 4.48
N GLY A 123 41.80 7.87 3.88
CA GLY A 123 40.52 8.35 3.37
C GLY A 123 39.83 7.36 2.43
N ILE A 124 40.60 6.66 1.59
CA ILE A 124 40.05 5.67 0.64
C ILE A 124 39.36 4.50 1.33
N ASP A 125 39.84 4.08 2.51
CA ASP A 125 39.24 3.00 3.30
C ASP A 125 37.96 3.42 4.02
N ARG A 126 37.64 4.72 3.99
CA ARG A 126 36.46 5.33 4.64
C ARG A 126 35.34 5.69 3.65
N VAL A 127 35.56 5.48 2.35
CA VAL A 127 34.57 5.81 1.32
C VAL A 127 33.35 4.93 1.48
N ASP A 128 32.17 5.54 1.55
CA ASP A 128 30.91 4.82 1.67
C ASP A 128 30.66 3.94 0.45
N LEU A 129 30.06 2.76 0.64
CA LEU A 129 29.73 1.85 -0.47
C LEU A 129 28.90 2.57 -1.55
N TRP A 130 27.91 3.36 -1.15
CA TRP A 130 27.04 4.08 -2.09
C TRP A 130 27.81 5.06 -2.97
N VAL A 131 28.58 5.97 -2.35
CA VAL A 131 29.35 7.00 -3.06
C VAL A 131 30.47 6.37 -3.90
N GLY A 132 31.16 5.39 -3.32
CA GLY A 132 32.24 4.68 -3.96
C GLY A 132 31.79 3.87 -5.17
N GLY A 133 30.72 3.08 -5.04
CA GLY A 133 30.18 2.24 -6.11
C GLY A 133 29.62 3.05 -7.29
N LEU A 134 29.04 4.22 -7.04
CA LEU A 134 28.60 5.16 -8.09
C LEU A 134 29.78 5.81 -8.84
N ALA A 135 30.91 5.98 -8.17
CA ALA A 135 32.12 6.54 -8.77
C ALA A 135 32.95 5.49 -9.54
N GLU A 136 32.64 4.21 -9.40
CA GLU A 136 33.32 3.17 -10.17
C GLU A 136 32.98 3.24 -11.66
N LYS A 137 33.95 2.89 -12.50
CA LYS A 137 33.73 2.85 -13.95
C LYS A 137 32.71 1.77 -14.29
N HIS A 138 31.79 2.09 -15.19
CA HIS A 138 30.85 1.10 -15.75
C HIS A 138 31.58 -0.08 -16.39
N VAL A 139 31.03 -1.28 -16.20
CA VAL A 139 31.58 -2.53 -16.70
C VAL A 139 30.58 -3.27 -17.59
N MET A 140 31.09 -4.16 -18.45
CA MET A 140 30.28 -5.10 -19.26
C MET A 140 29.17 -4.43 -20.08
N ASP A 141 29.49 -3.30 -20.71
CA ASP A 141 28.56 -2.47 -21.50
C ASP A 141 27.28 -2.04 -20.75
N GLY A 142 27.28 -2.18 -19.42
CA GLY A 142 26.19 -1.79 -18.54
C GLY A 142 26.34 -0.38 -17.97
N ILE A 143 25.48 -0.06 -16.99
CA ILE A 143 25.33 1.27 -16.40
C ILE A 143 25.77 1.37 -14.94
N VAL A 144 26.46 0.35 -14.41
CA VAL A 144 26.90 0.30 -13.02
C VAL A 144 28.37 -0.05 -12.88
N GLY A 145 28.97 0.44 -11.80
CA GLY A 145 30.31 0.09 -11.37
C GLY A 145 30.47 -1.38 -11.01
N GLN A 146 31.72 -1.84 -10.93
CA GLN A 146 32.05 -3.25 -10.72
C GLN A 146 31.49 -3.84 -9.41
N THR A 147 31.59 -3.12 -8.29
CA THR A 147 31.10 -3.58 -6.99
C THR A 147 29.58 -3.71 -7.00
N PHE A 148 28.88 -2.72 -7.55
CA PHE A 148 27.43 -2.76 -7.70
C PHE A 148 26.99 -3.86 -8.67
N TRP A 149 27.73 -4.08 -9.75
CA TRP A 149 27.44 -5.17 -10.66
C TRP A 149 27.46 -6.51 -9.93
N VAL A 150 28.47 -6.79 -9.11
CA VAL A 150 28.54 -8.05 -8.34
C VAL A 150 27.33 -8.20 -7.42
N VAL A 151 26.99 -7.15 -6.67
CA VAL A 151 25.86 -7.16 -5.72
C VAL A 151 24.52 -7.34 -6.45
N LEU A 152 24.31 -6.64 -7.57
CA LEU A 152 23.06 -6.75 -8.33
C LEU A 152 22.94 -8.11 -9.01
N HIS A 153 24.01 -8.57 -9.66
CA HIS A 153 24.01 -9.81 -10.41
C HIS A 153 23.74 -11.02 -9.51
N GLU A 154 24.47 -11.14 -8.40
CA GLU A 154 24.26 -12.28 -7.48
C GLU A 154 22.86 -12.28 -6.84
N GLN A 155 22.27 -11.11 -6.60
CA GLN A 155 20.90 -11.02 -6.09
C GLN A 155 19.86 -11.39 -7.16
N PHE A 156 20.02 -10.95 -8.41
CA PHE A 156 19.11 -11.34 -9.49
C PHE A 156 19.17 -12.83 -9.77
N ASP A 157 20.35 -13.45 -9.78
CA ASP A 157 20.49 -14.89 -9.97
C ASP A 157 19.80 -15.67 -8.84
N ARG A 158 19.97 -15.24 -7.58
CA ARG A 158 19.27 -15.86 -6.45
C ARG A 158 17.76 -15.74 -6.55
N LEU A 159 17.25 -14.59 -6.99
CA LEU A 159 15.81 -14.38 -7.14
C LEU A 159 15.27 -15.24 -8.27
N GLN A 160 15.97 -15.29 -9.40
CA GLN A 160 15.60 -16.14 -10.54
C GLN A 160 15.61 -17.63 -10.18
N GLU A 161 16.69 -18.14 -9.59
CA GLU A 161 16.81 -19.57 -9.25
C GLU A 161 16.03 -19.97 -7.99
N GLY A 162 15.85 -19.03 -7.07
CA GLY A 162 15.10 -19.23 -5.83
C GLY A 162 13.58 -19.16 -6.02
N ASP A 163 13.12 -18.61 -7.14
CA ASP A 163 11.71 -18.52 -7.46
C ASP A 163 11.19 -19.81 -8.12
N ARG A 164 10.41 -20.58 -7.35
CA ARG A 164 9.72 -21.80 -7.81
C ARG A 164 8.72 -21.53 -8.95
N PHE A 165 8.36 -20.28 -9.17
CA PHE A 165 7.45 -19.82 -10.21
C PHE A 165 8.14 -19.04 -11.32
N TYR A 166 9.48 -19.07 -11.39
CA TYR A 166 10.21 -18.41 -12.46
C TYR A 166 9.74 -18.92 -13.83
N TYR A 167 9.38 -18.00 -14.71
CA TYR A 167 8.61 -18.30 -15.92
C TYR A 167 9.34 -19.25 -16.88
N LEU A 168 10.68 -19.20 -16.97
CA LEU A 168 11.43 -20.10 -17.84
C LEU A 168 11.30 -21.58 -17.44
N ASP A 169 11.19 -21.89 -16.15
CA ASP A 169 11.19 -23.29 -15.66
C ASP A 169 9.83 -24.00 -15.80
N ARG A 170 8.73 -23.24 -15.92
CA ARG A 170 7.36 -23.79 -15.97
C ARG A 170 6.84 -23.98 -17.39
N PHE A 171 7.27 -23.14 -18.33
CA PHE A 171 6.71 -23.10 -19.68
C PHE A 171 7.51 -23.91 -20.72
N ASP A 172 8.68 -24.46 -20.34
CA ASP A 172 9.62 -25.16 -21.25
C ASP A 172 9.04 -26.39 -22.00
N ASN A 173 7.84 -26.86 -21.63
CA ASN A 173 7.15 -28.01 -22.24
C ASN A 173 5.78 -27.70 -22.85
N PHE A 174 5.39 -26.43 -22.96
CA PHE A 174 4.13 -26.05 -23.61
C PHE A 174 4.41 -25.41 -24.98
N ASP A 175 3.74 -25.91 -26.04
CA ASP A 175 3.64 -25.26 -27.36
C ASP A 175 3.06 -23.81 -27.30
N PHE A 176 2.70 -23.33 -26.10
CA PHE A 176 2.23 -21.98 -25.81
C PHE A 176 3.33 -20.90 -25.94
N TYR A 177 4.62 -21.25 -25.92
CA TYR A 177 5.70 -20.26 -25.95
C TYR A 177 5.72 -19.40 -27.22
N GLU A 178 5.45 -19.99 -28.40
CA GLU A 178 5.44 -19.24 -29.66
C GLU A 178 4.22 -18.33 -29.82
N THR A 179 3.15 -18.52 -29.05
CA THR A 179 1.91 -17.73 -29.17
C THR A 179 1.80 -16.61 -28.14
N PHE A 180 2.58 -16.65 -27.06
CA PHE A 180 2.45 -15.73 -25.94
C PHE A 180 3.59 -14.71 -25.81
N VAL A 181 4.80 -15.01 -26.32
CA VAL A 181 5.97 -14.12 -26.18
C VAL A 181 6.14 -13.17 -27.37
N ASP A 182 5.58 -13.51 -28.54
CA ASP A 182 5.52 -12.58 -29.67
C ASP A 182 4.52 -11.46 -29.33
N GLY A 183 4.98 -10.21 -29.22
CA GLY A 183 4.15 -9.07 -28.82
C GLY A 183 4.16 -8.71 -27.32
N GLN A 184 5.17 -9.13 -26.55
CA GLN A 184 5.32 -8.80 -25.12
C GLN A 184 6.47 -7.83 -24.82
N ASP A 185 7.04 -7.19 -25.83
CA ASP A 185 8.03 -6.15 -25.57
C ASP A 185 7.35 -5.00 -24.80
N PHE A 186 8.13 -4.26 -24.01
CA PHE A 186 7.56 -3.14 -23.25
C PHE A 186 6.91 -2.11 -24.18
N SER A 187 7.43 -1.96 -25.41
CA SER A 187 6.84 -1.17 -26.48
C SER A 187 5.44 -1.66 -26.90
N ASP A 188 5.23 -2.97 -27.02
CA ASP A 188 3.91 -3.55 -27.29
C ASP A 188 2.94 -3.35 -26.13
N ILE A 189 3.42 -3.52 -24.89
CA ILE A 189 2.62 -3.27 -23.68
C ILE A 189 2.15 -1.81 -23.67
N VAL A 190 3.04 -0.85 -23.95
CA VAL A 190 2.68 0.57 -24.02
C VAL A 190 1.68 0.81 -25.15
N ALA A 191 1.93 0.28 -26.36
CA ALA A 191 1.05 0.47 -27.50
C ALA A 191 -0.38 -0.05 -27.22
N ARG A 192 -0.48 -1.26 -26.64
CA ARG A 192 -1.77 -1.90 -26.27
C ARG A 192 -2.58 -1.10 -25.25
N ASN A 193 -1.92 -0.46 -24.29
CA ASN A 193 -2.61 0.21 -23.17
C ASN A 193 -2.83 1.71 -23.38
N THR A 194 -2.14 2.33 -24.34
CA THR A 194 -2.18 3.79 -24.53
C THR A 194 -2.67 4.22 -25.91
N GLY A 195 -2.67 3.31 -26.89
CA GLY A 195 -2.91 3.64 -28.29
C GLY A 195 -1.75 4.39 -28.96
N LEU A 196 -0.58 4.50 -28.30
CA LEU A 196 0.63 5.01 -28.90
C LEU A 196 1.12 4.08 -30.02
N THR A 197 1.61 4.66 -31.11
CA THR A 197 2.10 3.94 -32.30
C THR A 197 3.50 4.41 -32.67
N GLY A 198 4.30 3.55 -33.32
CA GLY A 198 5.65 3.90 -33.77
C GLY A 198 6.68 3.93 -32.64
N LEU A 199 6.48 3.10 -31.62
CA LEU A 199 7.45 2.92 -30.55
C LEU A 199 8.61 2.04 -31.05
N PRO A 200 9.86 2.34 -30.65
CA PRO A 200 10.99 1.46 -30.93
C PRO A 200 10.82 0.13 -30.19
N GLU A 201 11.28 -0.96 -30.80
CA GLU A 201 11.25 -2.32 -30.23
C GLU A 201 11.99 -2.34 -28.88
N ASP A 202 13.23 -1.83 -28.86
CA ASP A 202 14.00 -1.59 -27.64
C ASP A 202 13.82 -0.16 -27.12
N ILE A 203 12.77 0.03 -26.32
CA ILE A 203 12.42 1.32 -25.71
C ILE A 203 13.36 1.75 -24.57
N PHE A 204 14.24 0.87 -24.09
CA PHE A 204 15.19 1.19 -23.03
C PHE A 204 16.51 1.76 -23.56
N VAL A 205 16.76 1.63 -24.86
CA VAL A 205 17.91 2.24 -25.54
C VAL A 205 17.48 3.53 -26.23
N ALA A 206 18.19 4.63 -25.92
CA ALA A 206 18.09 5.84 -26.72
C ALA A 206 18.99 5.64 -27.95
N ASP A 207 18.39 5.46 -29.13
CA ASP A 207 19.12 5.53 -30.39
C ASP A 207 19.54 7.00 -30.61
N LEU A 208 20.73 7.34 -30.10
CA LEU A 208 21.30 8.68 -30.18
C LEU A 208 22.11 8.89 -31.47
N ASP A 209 22.14 7.89 -32.36
CA ASP A 209 22.99 7.91 -33.56
C ASP A 209 22.27 8.37 -34.84
N ASP A 210 20.97 8.70 -34.79
CA ASP A 210 20.16 8.99 -35.99
C ASP A 210 20.12 10.48 -36.43
N ASP A 211 20.96 11.34 -35.84
CA ASP A 211 21.02 12.79 -36.14
C ASP A 211 22.29 13.27 -36.88
N GLU A 212 23.16 12.37 -37.36
CA GLU A 212 24.26 12.72 -38.28
C GLU A 212 24.34 11.69 -39.42
N ASP A 213 23.58 11.93 -40.51
CA ASP A 213 23.96 11.61 -41.93
C ASP A 213 22.75 11.63 -42.89
N ARG A 214 21.85 12.61 -42.77
CA ARG A 214 20.99 13.02 -43.91
C ARG A 214 21.67 14.12 -44.70
N ASP A 215 22.79 13.77 -45.33
CA ASP A 215 23.32 14.56 -46.44
C ASP A 215 22.77 14.00 -47.75
N ASP A 216 22.10 14.91 -48.46
CA ASP A 216 21.67 14.79 -49.85
C ASP A 216 22.75 14.17 -50.74
N ASP A 217 22.40 13.13 -51.50
CA ASP A 217 22.97 12.91 -52.83
C ASP A 217 21.94 12.18 -53.71
N ASP A 218 21.21 13.00 -54.47
CA ASP A 218 20.58 12.62 -55.73
C ASP A 218 21.66 12.18 -56.76
N ASP A 219 21.23 11.36 -57.70
CA ASP A 219 21.88 10.94 -58.96
C ASP A 219 22.89 9.77 -58.91
N HIS A 220 22.45 8.58 -59.36
CA HIS A 220 22.79 8.13 -60.72
C HIS A 220 22.14 6.80 -61.15
N ASP A 221 21.51 6.85 -62.33
CA ASP A 221 21.17 5.74 -63.22
C ASP A 221 22.32 4.72 -63.41
N ASN A 222 22.01 3.42 -63.37
CA ASN A 222 22.21 2.49 -64.49
C ASN A 222 21.84 1.04 -64.11
N ASP A 223 20.80 0.54 -64.77
CA ASP A 223 20.70 -0.72 -65.52
C ASP A 223 21.68 -1.86 -65.18
N GLU A 224 21.14 -3.04 -64.86
CA GLU A 224 21.24 -4.23 -65.73
C GLU A 224 20.33 -5.36 -65.21
N ASP A 225 19.25 -5.59 -65.97
CA ASP A 225 18.74 -6.88 -66.48
C ASP A 225 18.82 -8.15 -65.61
N ASP A 226 17.68 -8.79 -65.34
CA ASP A 226 17.28 -9.94 -66.17
C ASP A 226 15.79 -10.30 -66.00
N ASP A 227 15.21 -10.62 -67.15
CA ASP A 227 13.82 -10.92 -67.47
C ASP A 227 13.23 -12.16 -66.74
N ASP A 228 11.92 -12.14 -66.44
CA ASP A 228 11.01 -12.96 -67.24
C ASP A 228 9.53 -12.57 -67.07
N VAL A 229 8.94 -12.42 -68.25
CA VAL A 229 7.58 -12.01 -68.63
C VAL A 229 6.64 -13.22 -68.54
N ASP A 230 5.35 -13.04 -68.20
CA ASP A 230 4.23 -13.34 -69.12
C ASP A 230 2.83 -13.11 -68.50
N THR A 231 2.13 -12.15 -69.13
CA THR A 231 0.69 -11.95 -69.37
C THR A 231 -0.35 -12.22 -68.26
N GLY A 232 -1.27 -11.31 -67.94
CA GLY A 232 -1.88 -10.24 -68.73
C GLY A 232 -3.38 -10.51 -68.88
N THR A 233 -4.21 -9.57 -68.41
CA THR A 233 -5.45 -9.03 -69.02
C THR A 233 -6.32 -8.36 -67.95
N ASP A 234 -6.12 -7.04 -67.79
CA ASP A 234 -7.08 -5.97 -68.10
C ASP A 234 -8.58 -6.34 -68.04
N ASP A 235 -9.37 -5.67 -67.20
CA ASP A 235 -10.06 -4.42 -67.54
C ASP A 235 -11.22 -4.15 -66.55
N ASP A 236 -11.13 -2.99 -65.91
CA ASP A 236 -12.16 -1.96 -65.74
C ASP A 236 -13.60 -2.28 -65.29
N GLY A 237 -14.03 -1.49 -64.30
CA GLY A 237 -15.27 -0.73 -64.47
C GLY A 237 -16.27 -0.77 -63.32
N ASP A 238 -16.07 0.13 -62.36
CA ASP A 238 -17.01 1.12 -61.83
C ASP A 238 -18.51 0.80 -61.58
N ASP A 239 -18.94 1.44 -60.49
CA ASP A 239 -20.24 2.10 -60.26
C ASP A 239 -21.39 1.31 -59.63
N ASP A 240 -21.50 1.51 -58.31
CA ASP A 240 -22.57 2.20 -57.60
C ASP A 240 -24.07 1.90 -57.88
N GLY A 241 -24.90 2.19 -56.87
CA GLY A 241 -26.33 2.41 -57.08
C GLY A 241 -27.29 1.41 -56.43
N THR A 242 -27.40 1.51 -55.11
CA THR A 242 -28.67 1.64 -54.35
C THR A 242 -29.94 0.87 -54.79
N GLY A 243 -30.58 0.20 -53.83
CA GLY A 243 -32.05 0.24 -53.74
C GLY A 243 -32.73 -1.02 -53.22
N THR A 244 -33.31 -0.89 -52.02
CA THR A 244 -34.67 -1.35 -51.61
C THR A 244 -35.04 -2.81 -51.92
N GLY A 245 -35.25 -3.67 -50.93
CA GLY A 245 -36.42 -3.64 -50.03
C GLY A 245 -37.51 -4.58 -50.57
N THR A 246 -38.18 -5.30 -49.66
CA THR A 246 -39.13 -6.44 -49.87
C THR A 246 -38.40 -7.76 -50.11
N ASP A 247 -38.52 -8.77 -49.25
CA ASP A 247 -39.63 -9.72 -49.03
C ASP A 247 -39.32 -10.48 -47.69
N ASP A 248 -40.15 -11.24 -46.98
CA ASP A 248 -41.51 -11.75 -47.10
C ASP A 248 -41.87 -12.40 -45.74
N ASP A 249 -43.17 -12.59 -45.55
CA ASP A 249 -43.87 -13.15 -44.40
C ASP A 249 -43.56 -14.62 -44.01
N GLY A 250 -43.96 -15.00 -42.79
CA GLY A 250 -44.28 -16.39 -42.41
C GLY A 250 -44.15 -16.66 -40.90
N ASP A 251 -45.17 -16.36 -40.09
CA ASP A 251 -46.24 -17.28 -39.63
C ASP A 251 -45.75 -18.54 -38.87
N ASP A 252 -45.99 -18.60 -37.56
CA ASP A 252 -46.64 -19.72 -36.84
C ASP A 252 -46.95 -19.26 -35.40
N ASP A 253 -48.21 -18.91 -35.09
CA ASP A 253 -49.19 -19.73 -34.35
C ASP A 253 -48.83 -19.93 -32.85
N GLY A 254 -49.67 -19.66 -31.86
CA GLY A 254 -51.11 -19.51 -31.81
C GLY A 254 -51.72 -20.68 -31.04
N THR A 255 -51.92 -20.51 -29.71
CA THR A 255 -53.01 -21.06 -28.83
C THR A 255 -52.45 -21.23 -27.40
N GLY A 256 -53.00 -20.73 -26.30
CA GLY A 256 -54.32 -20.15 -26.00
C GLY A 256 -55.18 -21.13 -25.19
N THR A 257 -55.14 -21.05 -23.85
CA THR A 257 -56.24 -21.35 -22.88
C THR A 257 -55.85 -20.77 -21.51
N ASP A 258 -56.46 -19.71 -20.97
CA ASP A 258 -57.81 -19.49 -20.41
C ASP A 258 -57.90 -19.74 -18.88
N ASP A 259 -57.93 -18.61 -18.16
CA ASP A 259 -58.54 -18.22 -16.87
C ASP A 259 -58.82 -19.20 -15.72
N GLY A 260 -58.46 -18.75 -14.51
CA GLY A 260 -59.14 -19.08 -13.25
C GLY A 260 -58.28 -18.99 -12.00
N GLY A 261 -58.31 -17.85 -11.30
CA GLY A 261 -57.52 -17.61 -10.09
C GLY A 261 -58.02 -18.28 -8.81
N ASP A 262 -57.15 -18.32 -7.81
CA ASP A 262 -57.44 -18.10 -6.40
C ASP A 262 -56.11 -17.76 -5.69
N GLY A 263 -56.14 -16.72 -4.86
CA GLY A 263 -54.98 -16.22 -4.14
C GLY A 263 -54.62 -17.05 -2.92
N ASP A 264 -53.33 -17.21 -2.69
CA ASP A 264 -52.73 -17.42 -1.37
C ASP A 264 -51.38 -16.70 -1.34
N GLY A 265 -51.20 -15.90 -0.30
CA GLY A 265 -50.06 -15.03 -0.08
C GLY A 265 -48.88 -15.81 0.49
N THR A 266 -48.06 -16.32 -0.41
CA THR A 266 -46.63 -16.51 -0.15
C THR A 266 -45.90 -15.62 -1.14
N THR A 267 -45.32 -14.51 -0.68
CA THR A 267 -44.32 -13.78 -1.44
C THR A 267 -43.10 -14.69 -1.57
N ASN A 268 -43.15 -15.59 -2.54
CA ASN A 268 -41.94 -16.15 -3.11
C ASN A 268 -41.10 -14.93 -3.54
N PRO A 269 -39.80 -14.89 -3.22
CA PRO A 269 -38.90 -13.98 -3.90
C PRO A 269 -39.10 -14.18 -5.41
N PRO A 270 -39.03 -13.11 -6.24
CA PRO A 270 -39.12 -13.28 -7.68
C PRO A 270 -38.13 -14.39 -8.10
N PRO A 271 -38.54 -15.33 -8.97
CA PRO A 271 -37.62 -16.36 -9.43
C PRO A 271 -36.39 -15.67 -10.00
N ALA A 272 -35.21 -16.09 -9.54
CA ALA A 272 -33.92 -15.66 -10.07
C ALA A 272 -33.99 -15.58 -11.59
N SER A 273 -33.58 -14.43 -12.10
CA SER A 273 -33.37 -14.21 -13.53
C SER A 273 -32.51 -15.34 -14.07
N SER A 274 -32.90 -15.90 -15.20
CA SER A 274 -32.30 -17.07 -15.83
C SER A 274 -30.89 -16.80 -16.39
N GLY A 275 -29.91 -16.64 -15.50
CA GLY A 275 -28.50 -16.40 -15.83
C GLY A 275 -27.48 -16.94 -14.82
N GLU A 276 -27.88 -17.34 -13.60
CA GLU A 276 -26.96 -17.85 -12.56
C GLU A 276 -26.31 -19.18 -12.97
N THR A 277 -25.14 -19.14 -13.62
CA THR A 277 -24.31 -20.31 -13.88
C THR A 277 -23.32 -20.52 -12.76
N GLY A 278 -23.75 -21.21 -11.70
CA GLY A 278 -22.84 -21.63 -10.64
C GLY A 278 -21.70 -22.51 -11.20
N ARG A 279 -20.45 -22.08 -11.09
CA ARG A 279 -19.26 -22.83 -11.53
C ARG A 279 -18.43 -23.24 -10.32
N LEU A 280 -18.12 -24.53 -10.26
CA LEU A 280 -17.32 -25.14 -9.21
C LEU A 280 -15.95 -25.54 -9.76
N GLY A 281 -14.91 -25.29 -8.97
CA GLY A 281 -13.57 -25.82 -9.13
C GLY A 281 -13.48 -27.30 -8.75
N THR A 282 -12.27 -27.72 -8.39
CA THR A 282 -11.87 -29.11 -8.16
C THR A 282 -11.27 -29.24 -6.77
N THR A 283 -10.20 -30.02 -6.59
CA THR A 283 -9.51 -30.15 -5.29
C THR A 283 -8.05 -29.75 -5.40
N GLY A 284 -7.73 -28.92 -6.39
CA GLY A 284 -6.41 -28.38 -6.63
C GLY A 284 -6.55 -27.11 -7.44
N ALA A 285 -5.46 -26.36 -7.55
CA ALA A 285 -5.47 -25.02 -8.12
C ALA A 285 -6.24 -24.89 -9.45
N ASP A 286 -7.27 -24.07 -9.43
CA ASP A 286 -8.18 -23.77 -10.51
C ASP A 286 -8.13 -22.28 -10.92
N LEU A 287 -8.54 -22.02 -12.16
CA LEU A 287 -8.83 -20.67 -12.66
C LEU A 287 -10.32 -20.58 -12.98
N LEU A 288 -11.04 -19.74 -12.24
CA LEU A 288 -12.46 -19.49 -12.40
C LEU A 288 -12.66 -18.03 -12.84
N VAL A 289 -13.04 -17.80 -14.10
CA VAL A 289 -13.37 -16.46 -14.65
C VAL A 289 -14.86 -16.31 -14.94
N GLY A 290 -15.55 -15.39 -14.28
CA GLY A 290 -16.96 -15.04 -14.49
C GLY A 290 -17.21 -14.36 -15.83
N GLU A 291 -18.47 -14.05 -16.09
CA GLU A 291 -18.95 -13.25 -17.20
C GLU A 291 -19.30 -11.84 -16.72
N ALA A 292 -19.98 -11.03 -17.53
CA ALA A 292 -20.30 -9.64 -17.19
C ALA A 292 -21.61 -9.48 -16.39
N GLY A 293 -22.11 -10.53 -15.75
CA GLY A 293 -23.30 -10.45 -14.91
C GLY A 293 -23.18 -11.41 -13.73
N ALA A 294 -24.13 -11.30 -12.79
CA ALA A 294 -24.07 -12.01 -11.51
C ALA A 294 -23.73 -13.51 -11.63
N ASP A 295 -22.58 -13.86 -11.07
CA ASP A 295 -22.01 -15.20 -11.07
C ASP A 295 -21.91 -15.79 -9.67
N VAL A 296 -21.85 -17.13 -9.62
CA VAL A 296 -21.54 -17.85 -8.38
C VAL A 296 -20.35 -18.77 -8.65
N LEU A 297 -19.19 -18.41 -8.11
CA LEU A 297 -17.93 -19.14 -8.33
C LEU A 297 -17.44 -19.75 -7.01
N SER A 298 -16.98 -21.00 -7.03
CA SER A 298 -16.41 -21.65 -5.84
C SER A 298 -15.18 -22.48 -6.20
N GLY A 299 -14.04 -22.18 -5.59
CA GLY A 299 -12.75 -22.87 -5.78
C GLY A 299 -12.70 -24.27 -5.17
N LEU A 300 -13.24 -24.41 -3.95
CA LEU A 300 -13.30 -25.62 -3.12
C LEU A 300 -12.02 -25.91 -2.34
N GLU A 301 -11.13 -26.76 -2.84
CA GLU A 301 -9.83 -27.01 -2.19
C GLU A 301 -8.75 -26.70 -3.22
N GLY A 302 -7.61 -26.14 -2.79
CA GLY A 302 -6.52 -25.76 -3.68
C GLY A 302 -6.24 -24.27 -3.61
N ASP A 303 -5.10 -23.83 -4.14
CA ASP A 303 -4.76 -22.41 -4.25
C ASP A 303 -5.37 -21.89 -5.57
N ASP A 304 -6.52 -21.24 -5.50
CA ASP A 304 -7.37 -20.90 -6.64
C ASP A 304 -7.26 -19.43 -7.05
N LEU A 305 -7.50 -19.16 -8.34
CA LEU A 305 -7.68 -17.81 -8.89
C LEU A 305 -9.13 -17.64 -9.35
N ILE A 306 -9.86 -16.75 -8.68
CA ILE A 306 -11.26 -16.47 -8.96
C ILE A 306 -11.41 -15.01 -9.38
N LEU A 307 -12.03 -14.78 -10.55
CA LEU A 307 -12.27 -13.46 -11.12
C LEU A 307 -13.77 -13.32 -11.42
N GLY A 308 -14.51 -12.47 -10.71
CA GLY A 308 -15.94 -12.19 -10.92
C GLY A 308 -16.20 -11.43 -12.21
N GLN A 309 -15.42 -10.38 -12.46
CA GLN A 309 -15.51 -9.44 -13.58
C GLN A 309 -16.49 -8.30 -13.33
N ALA A 310 -17.70 -8.36 -13.87
CA ALA A 310 -18.67 -7.30 -13.67
C ALA A 310 -20.00 -7.94 -13.33
N GLY A 311 -20.80 -7.32 -12.49
CA GLY A 311 -22.02 -7.92 -11.96
C GLY A 311 -21.95 -8.04 -10.44
N ASP A 312 -23.07 -8.40 -9.84
CA ASP A 312 -23.13 -8.64 -8.39
C ASP A 312 -22.83 -10.13 -8.15
N ASP A 313 -21.58 -10.44 -7.84
CA ASP A 313 -21.06 -11.81 -7.81
C ASP A 313 -21.04 -12.41 -6.40
N THR A 314 -21.03 -13.74 -6.32
CA THR A 314 -20.77 -14.48 -5.09
C THR A 314 -19.59 -15.41 -5.31
N LEU A 315 -18.47 -15.09 -4.68
CA LEU A 315 -17.18 -15.73 -4.88
C LEU A 315 -16.74 -16.43 -3.58
N LEU A 316 -16.39 -17.71 -3.69
CA LEU A 316 -15.91 -18.52 -2.57
C LEU A 316 -14.55 -19.12 -2.94
N GLY A 317 -13.47 -18.73 -2.27
CA GLY A 317 -12.14 -19.35 -2.41
C GLY A 317 -12.20 -20.82 -2.00
N GLY A 318 -12.33 -21.06 -0.69
CA GLY A 318 -12.43 -22.40 -0.11
C GLY A 318 -11.23 -22.69 0.78
N ASP A 319 -10.76 -23.93 0.77
CA ASP A 319 -9.54 -24.32 1.49
C ASP A 319 -8.32 -24.12 0.58
N GLY A 320 -7.31 -23.35 1.00
CA GLY A 320 -6.12 -23.06 0.20
C GLY A 320 -5.75 -21.59 0.31
N ASN A 321 -4.65 -21.19 -0.33
CA ASN A 321 -4.31 -19.77 -0.40
C ASN A 321 -4.83 -19.21 -1.72
N ASP A 322 -5.95 -18.51 -1.65
CA ASP A 322 -6.73 -18.08 -2.81
C ASP A 322 -6.46 -16.62 -3.20
N LEU A 323 -6.59 -16.33 -4.49
CA LEU A 323 -6.66 -14.96 -5.01
C LEU A 323 -8.05 -14.74 -5.60
N VAL A 324 -8.86 -13.93 -4.93
CA VAL A 324 -10.25 -13.67 -5.34
C VAL A 324 -10.43 -12.19 -5.68
N LYS A 325 -11.00 -11.91 -6.85
CA LYS A 325 -11.35 -10.56 -7.31
C LYS A 325 -12.81 -10.48 -7.68
N GLY A 326 -13.56 -9.59 -7.03
CA GLY A 326 -14.94 -9.24 -7.35
C GLY A 326 -15.03 -8.58 -8.72
N GLY A 327 -14.55 -7.34 -8.79
CA GLY A 327 -14.54 -6.53 -10.00
C GLY A 327 -15.54 -5.38 -9.87
N ASP A 328 -16.28 -5.08 -10.93
CA ASP A 328 -17.30 -4.02 -10.87
C ASP A 328 -18.66 -4.60 -10.43
N GLY A 329 -19.22 -4.16 -9.31
CA GLY A 329 -20.56 -4.56 -8.87
C GLY A 329 -20.64 -4.72 -7.35
N LYS A 330 -21.74 -5.26 -6.84
CA LYS A 330 -21.87 -5.53 -5.40
C LYS A 330 -21.58 -6.99 -5.13
N ASP A 331 -20.35 -7.25 -4.74
CA ASP A 331 -19.83 -8.59 -4.61
C ASP A 331 -19.90 -9.12 -3.18
N VAL A 332 -20.03 -10.44 -3.07
CA VAL A 332 -19.90 -11.17 -1.81
C VAL A 332 -18.73 -12.14 -1.95
N ILE A 333 -17.67 -11.89 -1.21
CA ILE A 333 -16.41 -12.63 -1.28
C ILE A 333 -16.17 -13.36 0.05
N PHE A 334 -15.93 -14.66 -0.04
CA PHE A 334 -15.46 -15.49 1.07
C PHE A 334 -14.09 -16.07 0.69
N GLY A 335 -13.03 -15.76 1.45
CA GLY A 335 -11.70 -16.34 1.28
C GLY A 335 -11.73 -17.82 1.64
N GLY A 336 -12.01 -18.10 2.91
CA GLY A 336 -12.22 -19.46 3.40
C GLY A 336 -11.12 -19.84 4.38
N ALA A 337 -10.39 -20.91 4.13
CA ALA A 337 -9.33 -21.37 5.00
C ALA A 337 -7.98 -21.33 4.31
N GLY A 338 -7.08 -20.46 4.74
CA GLY A 338 -5.75 -20.27 4.19
C GLY A 338 -5.39 -18.79 4.24
N ALA A 339 -4.23 -18.43 3.70
CA ALA A 339 -3.83 -17.02 3.63
C ALA A 339 -4.23 -16.48 2.26
N ASP A 340 -5.33 -15.74 2.22
CA ASP A 340 -6.00 -15.32 1.00
C ASP A 340 -5.69 -13.85 0.66
N ASP A 341 -5.67 -13.54 -0.64
CA ASP A 341 -5.64 -12.17 -1.14
C ASP A 341 -7.01 -11.86 -1.80
N LEU A 342 -7.82 -11.01 -1.17
CA LEU A 342 -9.20 -10.71 -1.55
C LEU A 342 -9.34 -9.25 -2.02
N PHE A 343 -9.95 -9.06 -3.19
CA PHE A 343 -10.18 -7.75 -3.81
C PHE A 343 -11.66 -7.57 -4.14
N GLY A 344 -12.33 -6.56 -3.56
CA GLY A 344 -13.68 -6.15 -3.98
C GLY A 344 -13.64 -5.40 -5.31
N ASP A 345 -12.66 -4.51 -5.44
CA ASP A 345 -12.47 -3.58 -6.56
C ASP A 345 -13.48 -2.42 -6.54
N GLY A 346 -14.63 -2.52 -7.22
CA GLY A 346 -15.54 -1.39 -7.37
C GLY A 346 -17.00 -1.71 -7.10
N GLY A 347 -17.57 -1.14 -6.05
CA GLY A 347 -18.97 -1.24 -5.68
C GLY A 347 -19.13 -1.35 -4.16
N ASP A 348 -20.34 -1.62 -3.68
CA ASP A 348 -20.54 -1.78 -2.22
C ASP A 348 -20.45 -3.27 -1.90
N ASP A 349 -19.29 -3.72 -1.43
CA ASP A 349 -18.92 -5.13 -1.31
C ASP A 349 -19.04 -5.69 0.11
N MET A 350 -19.15 -7.01 0.21
CA MET A 350 -19.09 -7.77 1.46
C MET A 350 -17.97 -8.81 1.39
N ILE A 351 -16.90 -8.62 2.15
CA ILE A 351 -15.70 -9.45 2.09
C ILE A 351 -15.41 -10.10 3.44
N PHE A 352 -15.22 -11.41 3.44
CA PHE A 352 -14.91 -12.22 4.61
C PHE A 352 -13.64 -13.03 4.33
N GLY A 353 -12.54 -12.80 5.06
CA GLY A 353 -11.33 -13.62 4.97
C GLY A 353 -11.50 -15.02 5.57
N ASP A 354 -12.36 -15.11 6.59
CA ASP A 354 -12.68 -16.32 7.35
C ASP A 354 -11.51 -16.83 8.20
N GLY A 355 -10.51 -17.51 7.66
CA GLY A 355 -9.49 -18.15 8.49
C GLY A 355 -8.12 -18.28 7.84
N GLY A 356 -7.18 -17.51 8.34
CA GLY A 356 -5.76 -17.52 8.02
C GLY A 356 -5.24 -16.09 8.13
N ASP A 357 -4.06 -15.82 7.59
CA ASP A 357 -3.49 -14.47 7.62
C ASP A 357 -3.81 -13.78 6.28
N ASP A 358 -4.93 -13.09 6.22
CA ASP A 358 -5.55 -12.61 4.98
C ASP A 358 -5.15 -11.17 4.62
N ARG A 359 -5.19 -10.86 3.33
CA ARG A 359 -5.10 -9.48 2.82
C ARG A 359 -6.37 -9.13 2.07
N ILE A 360 -7.06 -8.12 2.58
CA ILE A 360 -8.33 -7.65 2.02
C ILE A 360 -8.14 -6.23 1.49
N PHE A 361 -8.57 -6.01 0.25
CA PHE A 361 -8.66 -4.71 -0.40
C PHE A 361 -10.10 -4.52 -0.90
N ALA A 362 -10.92 -3.77 -0.16
CA ALA A 362 -12.33 -3.64 -0.50
C ALA A 362 -12.53 -2.76 -1.75
N GLY A 363 -12.02 -1.53 -1.75
CA GLY A 363 -11.85 -0.75 -2.98
C GLY A 363 -12.66 0.54 -3.01
N GLU A 364 -13.40 0.80 -4.09
CA GLU A 364 -14.29 1.95 -4.19
C GLU A 364 -15.72 1.56 -3.81
N GLY A 365 -16.37 2.28 -2.90
CA GLY A 365 -17.76 2.05 -2.50
C GLY A 365 -17.87 1.93 -0.99
N ASN A 366 -19.07 1.65 -0.47
CA ASN A 366 -19.27 1.53 0.99
C ASN A 366 -19.26 0.05 1.36
N ASP A 367 -18.10 -0.40 1.81
CA ASP A 367 -17.78 -1.80 1.94
C ASP A 367 -17.97 -2.32 3.37
N VAL A 368 -18.18 -3.63 3.46
CA VAL A 368 -18.15 -4.35 4.73
C VAL A 368 -17.10 -5.44 4.65
N ALA A 369 -16.07 -5.34 5.48
CA ALA A 369 -15.00 -6.33 5.55
C ALA A 369 -14.89 -7.00 6.92
N GLU A 370 -14.51 -8.26 6.95
CA GLU A 370 -14.16 -9.03 8.14
C GLU A 370 -12.90 -9.85 7.82
N GLY A 371 -11.81 -9.63 8.55
CA GLY A 371 -10.58 -10.40 8.40
C GLY A 371 -10.82 -11.89 8.70
N GLY A 372 -11.32 -12.17 9.90
CA GLY A 372 -11.59 -13.55 10.32
C GLY A 372 -10.58 -13.96 11.36
N ALA A 373 -10.11 -15.20 11.34
CA ALA A 373 -9.15 -15.72 12.31
C ALA A 373 -7.73 -15.78 11.75
N GLY A 374 -6.82 -15.01 12.29
CA GLY A 374 -5.39 -14.93 11.95
C GLY A 374 -4.91 -13.50 12.14
N SER A 375 -3.73 -13.17 11.61
CA SER A 375 -3.27 -11.78 11.61
C SER A 375 -3.50 -11.15 10.25
N ASP A 376 -4.60 -10.41 10.14
CA ASP A 376 -5.13 -9.92 8.88
C ASP A 376 -4.67 -8.49 8.59
N THR A 377 -4.65 -8.13 7.31
CA THR A 377 -4.48 -6.75 6.86
C THR A 377 -5.64 -6.35 5.95
N VAL A 378 -6.43 -5.37 6.37
CA VAL A 378 -7.61 -4.89 5.64
C VAL A 378 -7.43 -3.44 5.23
N TYR A 379 -7.61 -3.17 3.94
CA TYR A 379 -7.69 -1.86 3.33
C TYR A 379 -9.11 -1.67 2.81
N LEU A 380 -9.86 -0.73 3.38
CA LEU A 380 -11.26 -0.49 3.01
C LEU A 380 -11.34 0.36 1.74
N GLY A 381 -10.58 1.46 1.66
CA GLY A 381 -10.44 2.21 0.42
C GLY A 381 -11.23 3.51 0.43
N ALA A 382 -12.07 3.73 -0.59
CA ALA A 382 -12.81 4.97 -0.73
C ALA A 382 -14.30 4.77 -0.54
N GLY A 383 -14.87 5.35 0.51
CA GLY A 383 -16.29 5.26 0.83
C GLY A 383 -16.51 5.34 2.33
N ASP A 384 -17.76 5.24 2.78
CA ASP A 384 -18.06 5.16 4.20
C ASP A 384 -18.11 3.69 4.63
N ASP A 385 -16.97 3.15 5.06
CA ASP A 385 -16.78 1.70 5.16
C ASP A 385 -17.02 1.16 6.57
N ARG A 386 -17.17 -0.17 6.68
CA ARG A 386 -17.28 -0.88 7.95
C ARG A 386 -16.36 -2.09 8.00
N VAL A 387 -15.47 -2.14 8.99
CA VAL A 387 -14.74 -3.37 9.33
C VAL A 387 -15.35 -4.01 10.58
N ILE A 388 -15.54 -5.32 10.56
CA ILE A 388 -16.07 -6.11 11.66
C ILE A 388 -14.93 -6.92 12.28
N ALA A 389 -14.63 -6.67 13.55
CA ALA A 389 -13.72 -7.49 14.35
C ALA A 389 -14.52 -8.33 15.34
N LYS A 390 -14.07 -9.56 15.62
CA LYS A 390 -14.77 -10.56 16.42
C LYS A 390 -13.90 -11.04 17.58
N MET A 391 -14.30 -12.16 18.19
CA MET A 391 -13.52 -12.78 19.26
C MET A 391 -12.58 -13.82 18.67
N ASN A 392 -11.31 -13.73 19.05
CA ASN A 392 -10.21 -14.58 18.59
C ASN A 392 -9.99 -14.49 17.08
N ASP A 393 -10.13 -13.30 16.54
CA ASP A 393 -9.67 -12.93 15.21
C ASP A 393 -8.15 -12.93 15.18
N GLY A 394 -7.46 -12.10 15.96
CA GLY A 394 -6.01 -12.19 16.06
C GLY A 394 -5.39 -10.87 16.46
N ASP A 395 -4.28 -10.51 15.83
CA ASP A 395 -3.70 -9.17 15.95
C ASP A 395 -3.69 -8.59 14.54
N ASP A 396 -4.62 -7.68 14.25
CA ASP A 396 -4.92 -7.23 12.89
C ASP A 396 -4.46 -5.80 12.58
N VAL A 397 -4.47 -5.45 11.29
CA VAL A 397 -4.22 -4.09 10.80
C VAL A 397 -5.35 -3.65 9.89
N TYR A 398 -6.07 -2.59 10.28
CA TYR A 398 -7.18 -2.04 9.51
C TYR A 398 -6.89 -0.60 9.04
N TRP A 399 -7.17 -0.33 7.78
CA TRP A 399 -7.07 0.99 7.16
C TRP A 399 -8.44 1.42 6.62
N GLY A 400 -9.03 2.46 7.23
CA GLY A 400 -10.25 3.08 6.71
C GLY A 400 -10.00 3.85 5.41
N GLU A 401 -8.84 4.49 5.32
CA GLU A 401 -8.44 5.33 4.18
C GLU A 401 -9.34 6.56 3.97
N ALA A 402 -10.22 6.59 2.97
CA ALA A 402 -10.89 7.80 2.53
C ALA A 402 -12.41 7.72 2.68
N GLY A 403 -12.93 8.30 3.74
CA GLY A 403 -14.37 8.51 3.93
C GLY A 403 -14.69 8.71 5.38
N VAL A 404 -15.83 8.18 5.83
CA VAL A 404 -16.23 8.15 7.24
C VAL A 404 -16.40 6.71 7.68
N ASP A 405 -15.35 6.16 8.26
CA ASP A 405 -15.21 4.72 8.44
C ASP A 405 -15.62 4.27 9.84
N THR A 406 -16.15 3.05 9.92
CA THR A 406 -16.71 2.48 11.15
C THR A 406 -16.03 1.18 11.53
N LEU A 407 -15.43 1.17 12.71
CA LEU A 407 -14.95 -0.03 13.35
C LEU A 407 -16.08 -0.70 14.17
N ASP A 408 -16.46 -1.92 13.81
CA ASP A 408 -17.48 -2.70 14.49
C ASP A 408 -16.89 -3.80 15.37
N LEU A 409 -16.99 -3.60 16.68
CA LEU A 409 -16.54 -4.50 17.72
C LEU A 409 -17.71 -5.09 18.51
N ALA A 410 -18.95 -4.94 18.01
CA ALA A 410 -20.18 -5.31 18.75
C ALA A 410 -20.25 -6.81 19.10
N ALA A 411 -19.48 -7.65 18.40
CA ALA A 411 -19.39 -9.07 18.68
C ALA A 411 -18.50 -9.40 19.90
N ILE A 412 -17.71 -8.45 20.41
CA ILE A 412 -16.79 -8.65 21.53
C ILE A 412 -17.52 -8.40 22.85
N ILE A 413 -17.43 -9.37 23.78
CA ILE A 413 -18.18 -9.34 25.05
C ILE A 413 -17.31 -8.84 26.22
N GLY A 414 -15.99 -8.87 26.07
CA GLY A 414 -15.04 -8.38 27.08
C GLY A 414 -14.80 -6.88 26.95
N GLY A 415 -14.30 -6.26 28.02
CA GLY A 415 -13.93 -4.84 28.00
C GLY A 415 -12.83 -4.56 26.96
N LEU A 416 -13.07 -3.55 26.14
CA LEU A 416 -12.23 -3.05 25.06
C LEU A 416 -11.48 -1.79 25.50
N SER A 417 -10.25 -1.62 25.03
CA SER A 417 -9.54 -0.34 25.04
C SER A 417 -9.35 0.10 23.60
N VAL A 418 -10.18 1.05 23.15
CA VAL A 418 -10.15 1.59 21.79
C VAL A 418 -9.52 2.97 21.81
N ASP A 419 -8.48 3.18 21.01
CA ASP A 419 -7.91 4.49 20.69
C ASP A 419 -8.08 4.76 19.21
N LEU A 420 -8.96 5.71 18.85
CA LEU A 420 -9.23 6.07 17.46
C LEU A 420 -8.09 6.85 16.81
N GLY A 421 -7.06 7.22 17.58
CA GLY A 421 -5.83 7.74 17.04
C GLY A 421 -5.79 9.26 16.91
N SER A 422 -5.01 9.91 17.78
CA SER A 422 -4.76 11.36 17.71
C SER A 422 -3.39 11.73 17.11
N GLY A 423 -2.64 10.71 16.66
CA GLY A 423 -1.28 10.83 16.13
C GLY A 423 -1.16 11.06 14.62
N VAL A 424 0.05 10.85 14.09
CA VAL A 424 0.32 10.92 12.64
C VAL A 424 -0.51 9.84 11.92
N MET A 425 -1.15 10.19 10.80
CA MET A 425 -2.05 9.29 10.04
C MET A 425 -3.25 8.75 10.83
N GLN A 426 -3.68 9.42 11.91
CA GLN A 426 -4.76 8.92 12.77
C GLN A 426 -4.48 7.49 13.26
N HIS A 427 -3.21 7.19 13.56
CA HIS A 427 -2.85 5.86 14.05
C HIS A 427 -3.50 5.63 15.41
N GLY A 428 -4.25 4.55 15.50
CA GLY A 428 -4.97 4.13 16.69
C GLY A 428 -4.64 2.68 17.04
N SER A 429 -5.27 2.19 18.09
CA SER A 429 -5.16 0.78 18.49
C SER A 429 -6.42 0.31 19.19
N VAL A 430 -6.75 -0.96 19.01
CA VAL A 430 -7.80 -1.64 19.75
C VAL A 430 -7.14 -2.77 20.52
N ALA A 431 -7.42 -2.88 21.81
CA ALA A 431 -6.86 -3.95 22.61
C ALA A 431 -7.92 -4.58 23.49
N SER A 432 -8.00 -5.91 23.46
CA SER A 432 -8.83 -6.67 24.37
C SER A 432 -8.22 -8.04 24.66
N ALA A 433 -8.64 -8.67 25.76
CA ALA A 433 -8.23 -10.04 26.02
C ALA A 433 -8.87 -11.05 25.06
N ALA A 434 -9.90 -10.65 24.32
CA ALA A 434 -10.72 -11.51 23.48
C ALA A 434 -10.41 -11.39 21.98
N SER A 435 -9.87 -10.26 21.52
CA SER A 435 -9.58 -9.93 20.12
C SER A 435 -8.11 -9.54 19.90
N GLY A 436 -7.22 -9.81 20.85
CA GLY A 436 -5.81 -9.44 20.71
C GLY A 436 -5.56 -7.92 20.73
N THR A 437 -4.56 -7.49 19.97
CA THR A 437 -4.14 -6.09 19.80
C THR A 437 -4.10 -5.73 18.33
N ASP A 438 -5.06 -4.90 17.92
CA ASP A 438 -5.21 -4.44 16.55
C ASP A 438 -4.67 -3.03 16.37
N THR A 439 -4.17 -2.77 15.18
CA THR A 439 -3.73 -1.44 14.75
C THR A 439 -4.75 -0.88 13.76
N ILE A 440 -5.21 0.35 13.99
CA ILE A 440 -6.19 1.00 13.14
C ILE A 440 -5.67 2.33 12.59
N PHE A 441 -6.11 2.69 11.38
CA PHE A 441 -5.75 3.94 10.73
C PHE A 441 -6.96 4.57 10.06
N GLY A 442 -7.25 5.83 10.40
CA GLY A 442 -8.28 6.61 9.72
C GLY A 442 -9.70 6.13 9.99
N PHE A 443 -10.03 5.82 11.24
CA PHE A 443 -11.40 5.50 11.64
C PHE A 443 -12.02 6.64 12.45
N GLU A 444 -13.16 7.13 12.00
CA GLU A 444 -13.94 8.16 12.67
C GLU A 444 -14.93 7.55 13.66
N ASN A 445 -15.45 6.35 13.38
CA ASN A 445 -16.56 5.78 14.13
C ASN A 445 -16.20 4.44 14.76
N VAL A 446 -16.82 4.15 15.90
CA VAL A 446 -16.70 2.84 16.56
C VAL A 446 -18.03 2.41 17.17
N VAL A 447 -18.29 1.11 17.07
CA VAL A 447 -19.34 0.43 17.80
C VAL A 447 -18.70 -0.62 18.69
N ALA A 448 -18.71 -0.39 20.00
CA ALA A 448 -18.12 -1.26 20.99
C ALA A 448 -19.10 -2.35 21.46
N GLY A 449 -18.61 -3.18 22.38
CA GLY A 449 -19.18 -4.48 22.71
C GLY A 449 -20.21 -4.44 23.82
N SER A 450 -20.35 -5.55 24.54
CA SER A 450 -21.10 -5.57 25.81
C SER A 450 -20.20 -5.51 27.05
N GLY A 451 -18.94 -5.11 26.86
CA GLY A 451 -17.91 -5.01 27.90
C GLY A 451 -18.03 -3.70 28.67
N ASP A 452 -17.21 -3.53 29.73
CA ASP A 452 -16.97 -2.18 30.25
C ASP A 452 -15.83 -1.60 29.39
N ASP A 453 -16.17 -0.77 28.41
CA ASP A 453 -15.26 -0.35 27.36
C ASP A 453 -14.64 1.04 27.65
N THR A 454 -13.41 1.26 27.19
CA THR A 454 -12.76 2.58 27.21
C THR A 454 -12.50 3.00 25.77
N ILE A 455 -13.10 4.11 25.35
CA ILE A 455 -13.00 4.63 23.97
C ILE A 455 -12.35 6.00 24.03
N ILE A 456 -11.18 6.14 23.41
CA ILE A 456 -10.42 7.39 23.32
C ILE A 456 -10.70 7.99 21.94
N ALA A 457 -11.28 9.20 21.94
CA ALA A 457 -11.59 9.94 20.73
C ALA A 457 -10.32 10.45 20.01
N SER A 458 -10.42 10.53 18.69
CA SER A 458 -9.43 11.13 17.80
C SER A 458 -9.60 12.65 17.74
N ASN A 459 -8.84 13.36 16.90
CA ASN A 459 -9.04 14.81 16.68
C ASN A 459 -10.05 15.14 15.57
N VAL A 460 -10.61 14.14 14.89
CA VAL A 460 -11.70 14.30 13.93
C VAL A 460 -13.05 14.08 14.62
N VAL A 461 -14.14 14.46 13.95
CA VAL A 461 -15.48 14.28 14.52
C VAL A 461 -15.82 12.80 14.53
N ASN A 462 -16.00 12.25 15.73
CA ASN A 462 -16.26 10.83 15.94
C ASN A 462 -17.73 10.52 16.24
N VAL A 463 -18.22 9.37 15.78
CA VAL A 463 -19.46 8.75 16.27
C VAL A 463 -19.12 7.47 17.03
N MET A 464 -19.38 7.48 18.33
CA MET A 464 -18.98 6.40 19.24
C MET A 464 -20.21 5.77 19.89
N ASP A 465 -20.33 4.45 19.83
CA ASP A 465 -21.30 3.68 20.61
C ASP A 465 -20.52 2.78 21.57
N GLY A 466 -20.74 2.93 22.87
CA GLY A 466 -20.16 2.08 23.90
C GLY A 466 -20.79 0.68 23.96
N GLY A 467 -21.95 0.52 23.34
CA GLY A 467 -22.72 -0.72 23.40
C GLY A 467 -23.40 -0.87 24.75
N GLY A 468 -23.06 -1.90 25.52
CA GLY A 468 -23.62 -2.08 26.86
C GLY A 468 -22.55 -2.39 27.87
N GLY A 469 -22.68 -1.90 29.09
CA GLY A 469 -21.58 -1.95 30.04
C GLY A 469 -21.60 -0.70 30.90
N ASN A 470 -20.49 -0.41 31.56
CA ASN A 470 -20.21 0.91 32.08
C ASN A 470 -19.01 1.46 31.31
N ASP A 471 -19.30 2.22 30.26
CA ASP A 471 -18.29 2.63 29.29
C ASP A 471 -17.66 3.97 29.67
N THR A 472 -16.43 4.20 29.22
CA THR A 472 -15.70 5.45 29.46
C THR A 472 -15.28 6.06 28.14
N PHE A 473 -15.86 7.23 27.81
CA PHE A 473 -15.52 8.01 26.63
C PHE A 473 -14.47 9.06 26.99
N VAL A 474 -13.24 8.90 26.53
CA VAL A 474 -12.07 9.69 26.91
C VAL A 474 -11.74 10.73 25.86
N PHE A 475 -11.63 11.97 26.31
CA PHE A 475 -11.28 13.11 25.49
C PHE A 475 -10.00 13.77 26.01
N ASN A 476 -8.90 13.62 25.27
CA ASN A 476 -7.58 14.07 25.69
C ASN A 476 -7.26 15.52 25.28
N SER A 477 -8.11 16.16 24.49
CA SER A 477 -7.96 17.57 24.10
C SER A 477 -9.30 18.19 23.75
N ALA A 478 -9.38 19.52 23.75
CA ALA A 478 -10.58 20.23 23.28
C ALA A 478 -10.89 19.93 21.80
N ALA A 479 -9.86 19.74 20.97
CA ALA A 479 -10.04 19.37 19.57
C ALA A 479 -10.67 17.98 19.44
N ALA A 480 -10.20 17.03 20.25
CA ALA A 480 -10.71 15.66 20.27
C ALA A 480 -12.12 15.51 20.84
N ALA A 481 -12.63 16.54 21.53
CA ALA A 481 -13.97 16.57 22.11
C ALA A 481 -14.99 17.34 21.27
N ASN A 482 -14.54 17.99 20.20
CA ASN A 482 -15.35 18.98 19.52
C ASN A 482 -16.09 18.37 18.32
N GLY A 483 -17.41 18.26 18.47
CA GLY A 483 -18.33 17.84 17.42
C GLY A 483 -18.75 16.38 17.53
N ASP A 484 -18.18 15.63 18.46
CA ASP A 484 -18.39 14.19 18.59
C ASP A 484 -19.80 13.85 19.04
N THR A 485 -20.25 12.68 18.61
CA THR A 485 -21.55 12.13 19.00
C THR A 485 -21.38 10.79 19.70
N ILE A 486 -21.88 10.70 20.92
CA ILE A 486 -22.02 9.44 21.65
C ILE A 486 -23.43 8.91 21.43
N VAL A 487 -23.49 7.73 20.83
CA VAL A 487 -24.69 6.92 20.66
C VAL A 487 -24.79 5.95 21.83
N GLY A 488 -26.00 5.58 22.21
CA GLY A 488 -26.20 4.47 23.15
C GLY A 488 -25.94 4.75 24.63
N PHE A 489 -25.48 5.95 25.03
CA PHE A 489 -25.09 6.28 26.42
C PHE A 489 -26.07 5.73 27.49
N GLN A 490 -25.57 4.86 28.36
CA GLN A 490 -26.32 4.10 29.36
C GLN A 490 -26.05 4.58 30.79
N PRO A 491 -26.91 4.23 31.76
CA PRO A 491 -26.62 4.48 33.17
C PRO A 491 -25.41 3.66 33.63
N GLY A 492 -24.33 4.35 34.01
CA GLY A 492 -23.06 3.72 34.39
C GLY A 492 -21.90 4.27 33.56
N ASP A 493 -22.19 4.72 32.35
CA ASP A 493 -21.22 5.31 31.44
C ASP A 493 -20.71 6.65 31.96
N THR A 494 -19.48 6.98 31.57
CA THR A 494 -18.80 8.18 32.00
C THR A 494 -18.11 8.89 30.84
N ILE A 495 -18.07 10.21 30.92
CA ILE A 495 -17.33 11.08 30.00
C ILE A 495 -16.07 11.56 30.72
N ASP A 496 -14.91 11.17 30.24
CA ASP A 496 -13.63 11.57 30.81
C ASP A 496 -13.06 12.81 30.10
N LEU A 497 -13.11 13.94 30.81
CA LEU A 497 -12.54 15.22 30.39
C LEU A 497 -11.26 15.56 31.17
N SER A 498 -10.73 14.63 31.97
CA SER A 498 -9.58 14.89 32.84
C SER A 498 -8.27 15.14 32.09
N GLY A 499 -8.21 14.75 30.81
CA GLY A 499 -7.11 15.06 29.90
C GLY A 499 -7.15 16.49 29.33
N ILE A 500 -8.26 17.23 29.51
CA ILE A 500 -8.40 18.59 29.01
C ILE A 500 -8.15 19.58 30.16
N ASP A 501 -7.18 20.47 29.97
CA ASP A 501 -6.96 21.57 30.91
C ASP A 501 -8.10 22.59 30.83
N ALA A 502 -8.88 22.67 31.91
CA ALA A 502 -10.03 23.57 31.99
C ALA A 502 -9.67 25.07 31.97
N ASN A 503 -8.41 25.46 32.18
CA ASN A 503 -7.98 26.86 32.12
C ASN A 503 -6.53 27.03 31.66
N THR A 504 -6.36 27.16 30.35
CA THR A 504 -5.04 27.37 29.70
C THR A 504 -4.28 28.63 30.13
N GLY A 505 -4.91 29.54 30.89
CA GLY A 505 -4.30 30.75 31.45
C GLY A 505 -3.60 30.55 32.80
N GLU A 506 -3.80 29.43 33.47
CA GLU A 506 -3.17 29.08 34.76
C GLU A 506 -2.19 27.91 34.59
N ALA A 507 -1.28 27.71 35.55
CA ALA A 507 -0.28 26.65 35.44
C ALA A 507 -0.75 25.33 36.08
N GLY A 508 -0.68 24.25 35.31
CA GLY A 508 -1.11 22.88 35.70
C GLY A 508 -2.42 22.50 35.01
N ASP A 509 -2.93 21.29 35.28
CA ASP A 509 -4.19 20.82 34.66
C ASP A 509 -5.36 21.12 35.61
N GLN A 510 -6.30 21.97 35.18
CA GLN A 510 -7.48 22.29 35.96
C GLN A 510 -8.65 21.36 35.64
N SER A 511 -9.47 21.09 36.64
CA SER A 511 -10.76 20.40 36.48
C SER A 511 -11.86 21.39 36.14
N PHE A 512 -12.85 20.93 35.39
CA PHE A 512 -14.04 21.70 35.09
C PHE A 512 -14.99 21.78 36.30
N SER A 513 -15.90 22.73 36.25
CA SER A 513 -17.06 22.81 37.16
C SER A 513 -18.36 22.73 36.39
N LEU A 514 -19.28 21.88 36.85
CA LEU A 514 -20.58 21.72 36.19
C LEU A 514 -21.52 22.87 36.57
N VAL A 515 -22.10 23.54 35.58
CA VAL A 515 -23.02 24.66 35.79
C VAL A 515 -24.40 24.42 35.17
N SER A 516 -25.43 24.96 35.82
CA SER A 516 -26.80 25.00 35.31
C SER A 516 -27.16 26.42 34.88
N GLY A 517 -27.33 26.66 33.58
CA GLY A 517 -27.80 27.94 33.03
C GLY A 517 -26.94 28.47 31.89
N GLY A 518 -25.81 29.09 32.21
CA GLY A 518 -24.87 29.64 31.23
C GLY A 518 -23.51 29.90 31.87
N PHE A 519 -22.48 30.07 31.04
CA PHE A 519 -21.11 30.29 31.51
C PHE A 519 -20.96 31.60 32.27
N THR A 520 -20.21 31.54 33.37
CA THR A 520 -19.92 32.66 34.28
C THR A 520 -18.42 32.82 34.56
N ALA A 521 -17.62 31.80 34.23
CA ALA A 521 -16.17 31.78 34.35
C ALA A 521 -15.58 30.74 33.38
N ILE A 522 -14.27 30.84 33.12
CA ILE A 522 -13.48 29.84 32.41
C ILE A 522 -13.45 28.53 33.21
N GLY A 523 -13.36 27.38 32.54
CA GLY A 523 -13.29 26.07 33.17
C GLY A 523 -14.66 25.57 33.63
N GLN A 524 -15.69 25.90 32.87
CA GLN A 524 -17.06 25.48 33.13
C GLN A 524 -17.57 24.56 32.03
N VAL A 525 -18.30 23.52 32.44
CA VAL A 525 -19.05 22.63 31.56
C VAL A 525 -20.52 22.84 31.81
N MET A 526 -21.30 22.85 30.74
CA MET A 526 -22.75 23.01 30.79
C MET A 526 -23.40 21.88 29.99
N VAL A 527 -24.49 21.35 30.54
CA VAL A 527 -25.32 20.34 29.88
C VAL A 527 -26.61 21.00 29.45
N THR A 528 -26.91 20.92 28.16
CA THR A 528 -28.14 21.43 27.56
C THR A 528 -28.89 20.32 26.84
N HIS A 529 -30.15 20.58 26.50
CA HIS A 529 -30.96 19.67 25.70
C HIS A 529 -31.45 20.41 24.47
N GLU A 530 -31.31 19.77 23.33
CA GLU A 530 -31.83 20.26 22.07
C GLU A 530 -32.59 19.18 21.31
N THR A 531 -33.43 19.62 20.40
CA THR A 531 -34.16 18.74 19.49
C THR A 531 -33.77 19.16 18.08
N ARG A 532 -33.14 18.23 17.37
CA ARG A 532 -32.77 18.33 15.98
C ARG A 532 -33.80 17.58 15.13
N ASP A 533 -33.66 17.63 13.80
CA ASP A 533 -34.61 16.95 12.89
C ASP A 533 -34.52 15.41 12.99
N ASP A 534 -33.37 14.90 13.40
CA ASP A 534 -33.01 13.48 13.56
C ASP A 534 -33.23 12.94 14.99
N GLY A 535 -33.47 13.78 16.00
CA GLY A 535 -33.75 13.31 17.34
C GLY A 535 -33.61 14.33 18.47
N GLU A 536 -33.74 13.86 19.70
CA GLU A 536 -33.35 14.63 20.89
C GLU A 536 -31.87 14.38 21.19
N TYR A 537 -31.17 15.42 21.65
CA TYR A 537 -29.76 15.35 22.06
C TYR A 537 -29.56 16.02 23.41
N THR A 538 -28.67 15.43 24.20
CA THR A 538 -28.09 16.06 25.38
C THR A 538 -26.70 16.54 25.01
N VAL A 539 -26.47 17.85 25.03
CA VAL A 539 -25.22 18.44 24.55
C VAL A 539 -24.41 18.94 25.74
N VAL A 540 -23.17 18.46 25.82
CA VAL A 540 -22.16 18.90 26.77
C VAL A 540 -21.29 19.94 26.08
N THR A 541 -21.35 21.19 26.52
CA THR A 541 -20.54 22.30 26.00
C THR A 541 -19.57 22.77 27.07
N ALA A 542 -18.35 23.14 26.68
CA ALA A 542 -17.34 23.64 27.60
C ALA A 542 -16.72 24.97 27.16
N HIS A 543 -16.21 25.72 28.13
CA HIS A 543 -15.60 27.02 27.93
C HIS A 543 -14.21 27.10 28.59
N LEU A 544 -13.19 27.31 27.77
CA LEU A 544 -11.74 27.25 28.04
C LEU A 544 -11.03 28.59 27.82
N SER A 545 -11.64 29.53 27.09
CA SER A 545 -11.05 30.84 26.78
C SER A 545 -11.92 32.01 27.26
N ASP A 546 -11.50 33.26 27.03
CA ASP A 546 -12.24 34.47 27.43
C ASP A 546 -13.14 35.02 26.32
N ASP A 547 -13.25 34.31 25.20
CA ASP A 547 -14.21 34.65 24.15
C ASP A 547 -15.63 34.19 24.55
N SER A 548 -16.59 34.24 23.64
CA SER A 548 -17.97 33.81 23.97
C SER A 548 -18.41 32.61 23.15
N ALA A 549 -17.45 31.93 22.52
CA ALA A 549 -17.69 30.71 21.78
C ALA A 549 -17.55 29.51 22.72
N ASP A 550 -18.26 28.43 22.39
CA ASP A 550 -18.02 27.14 23.01
C ASP A 550 -16.70 26.60 22.44
N ASP A 551 -15.77 26.18 23.30
CA ASP A 551 -14.46 25.69 22.85
C ASP A 551 -14.55 24.24 22.36
N PHE A 552 -15.47 23.45 22.91
CA PHE A 552 -15.88 22.17 22.36
C PHE A 552 -17.33 21.81 22.74
N SER A 553 -17.93 20.92 21.94
CA SER A 553 -19.24 20.35 22.21
C SER A 553 -19.29 18.85 21.92
N ILE A 554 -19.79 18.06 22.87
CA ILE A 554 -20.06 16.63 22.72
C ILE A 554 -21.59 16.43 22.75
N ALA A 555 -22.14 15.69 21.79
CA ALA A 555 -23.56 15.37 21.72
C ALA A 555 -23.83 13.94 22.16
N LEU A 556 -24.79 13.72 23.06
CA LEU A 556 -25.29 12.39 23.40
C LEU A 556 -26.67 12.24 22.78
N THR A 557 -26.90 11.15 22.05
CA THR A 557 -28.23 10.83 21.53
C THR A 557 -29.21 10.59 22.68
N GLY A 558 -30.38 11.22 22.62
CA GLY A 558 -31.43 11.13 23.65
C GLY A 558 -31.32 12.17 24.77
N ARG A 559 -32.22 12.03 25.75
CA ARG A 559 -32.34 12.95 26.89
C ARG A 559 -31.76 12.32 28.16
N HIS A 560 -30.59 12.79 28.54
CA HIS A 560 -29.81 12.36 29.70
C HIS A 560 -29.80 13.44 30.78
N ASN A 561 -29.89 13.02 32.05
CA ASN A 561 -29.77 13.92 33.20
C ASN A 561 -28.38 13.77 33.80
N LEU A 562 -27.38 14.30 33.11
CA LEU A 562 -25.99 14.21 33.54
C LEU A 562 -25.74 15.04 34.81
N THR A 563 -24.91 14.50 35.68
CA THR A 563 -24.46 15.03 36.96
C THR A 563 -22.94 14.92 37.03
N ALA A 564 -22.31 15.52 38.05
CA ALA A 564 -20.86 15.45 38.20
C ALA A 564 -20.31 14.02 38.36
N SER A 565 -21.13 13.01 38.70
CA SER A 565 -20.67 11.61 38.75
C SER A 565 -20.57 10.93 37.40
N ASP A 566 -21.19 11.50 36.36
CA ASP A 566 -21.15 10.98 34.99
C ASP A 566 -19.92 11.50 34.22
N PHE A 567 -19.04 12.23 34.91
CA PHE A 567 -17.81 12.81 34.36
C PHE A 567 -16.58 12.47 35.21
N ASN A 568 -15.45 12.25 34.55
CA ASN A 568 -14.14 12.39 35.16
C ASN A 568 -13.56 13.77 34.81
N GLY A 569 -12.88 14.42 35.76
CA GLY A 569 -12.31 15.75 35.55
C GLY A 569 -13.30 16.92 35.70
N VAL A 570 -14.53 16.67 36.16
CA VAL A 570 -15.55 17.70 36.44
C VAL A 570 -15.97 17.64 37.91
N SER A 571 -16.16 18.81 38.55
CA SER A 571 -16.51 18.96 39.97
C SER A 571 -17.81 19.70 40.24
#